data_AF-A0A401UQ98-F1
#
_entry.id   AF-A0A401UQ98-F1
#
_cell.length_a   1.000
_cell.length_b   1.000
_cell.length_c   1.000
_cell.angle_alpha   90.00
_cell.angle_beta   90.00
_cell.angle_gamma   90.00
#
_symmetry.space_group_name_H-M   'P 1'
#
loop_
_entity.id
_entity.type
_entity.pdbx_description
1 polymer ?
#
loop_
_entity_poly.entity_id
_entity_poly.type
_entity_poly.pdbx_seq_one_letter_code
_entity_poly.pdbx_strand_id
1 'polypeptide(L)'
;MARACKCKVCRADLKTDNAYKVSNGKINSYYCTKEEYDSNIKELQDQEKCFQTVSKILNEPFTIPMMKNEINKIHKYYSFIVIERTFLDFEDKINWCLNNKQMKSEYAKTKYIVTIIANNINSVQNKYKQEQKDMAKLFEKSKIDIVDVDIMNIHEEQKLKTKRPDISDFLD
;
A
#
# COMPACT_ATOMS: atom_id res chain seq x y z
N MET A 1 5.22 -41.69 -5.19
CA MET A 1 6.49 -40.93 -5.27
C MET A 1 6.16 -39.49 -5.62
N ALA A 2 6.47 -38.55 -4.72
CA ALA A 2 6.31 -37.12 -5.00
C ALA A 2 7.15 -36.74 -6.23
N ARG A 3 6.55 -36.05 -7.19
CA ARG A 3 7.27 -35.60 -8.38
C ARG A 3 8.10 -34.36 -8.01
N ALA A 4 9.28 -34.22 -8.60
CA ALA A 4 10.07 -33.00 -8.48
C ALA A 4 9.34 -31.86 -9.21
N CYS A 5 9.21 -30.69 -8.56
CA CYS A 5 8.67 -29.48 -9.14
C CYS A 5 9.60 -28.29 -8.83
N LYS A 6 9.44 -27.19 -9.57
CA LYS A 6 10.23 -25.97 -9.35
C LYS A 6 9.33 -24.82 -8.95
N CYS A 7 9.79 -24.05 -7.96
CA CYS A 7 9.19 -22.80 -7.55
C CYS A 7 9.18 -21.79 -8.71
N LYS A 8 8.03 -21.18 -9.00
CA LYS A 8 7.92 -20.23 -10.13
C LYS A 8 8.68 -18.92 -9.88
N VAL A 9 8.76 -18.48 -8.64
CA VAL A 9 9.40 -17.23 -8.24
C VAL A 9 10.88 -17.46 -7.97
N CYS A 10 11.18 -18.34 -7.01
CA CYS A 10 12.52 -18.59 -6.50
C CYS A 10 13.33 -19.66 -7.26
N ARG A 11 12.70 -20.42 -8.17
CA ARG A 11 13.33 -21.51 -8.95
C ARG A 11 13.96 -22.64 -8.15
N ALA A 12 13.75 -22.67 -6.83
CA ALA A 12 14.18 -23.75 -5.96
C ALA A 12 13.51 -25.09 -6.35
N ASP A 13 14.26 -26.17 -6.20
CA ASP A 13 13.77 -27.53 -6.40
C ASP A 13 12.92 -27.94 -5.19
N LEU A 14 11.67 -28.30 -5.46
CA LEU A 14 10.65 -28.66 -4.49
C LEU A 14 10.10 -30.05 -4.79
N LYS A 15 9.40 -30.63 -3.81
CA LYS A 15 8.57 -31.81 -4.00
C LYS A 15 7.11 -31.39 -4.02
N THR A 16 6.30 -32.02 -4.87
CA THR A 16 4.87 -31.69 -5.03
C THR A 16 4.07 -31.74 -3.73
N ASP A 17 4.47 -32.54 -2.74
CA ASP A 17 3.74 -32.69 -1.47
C ASP A 17 3.88 -31.48 -0.53
N ASN A 18 4.98 -30.73 -0.63
CA ASN A 18 5.29 -29.61 0.26
C ASN A 18 5.08 -28.23 -0.39
N ALA A 19 4.79 -28.18 -1.68
CA ALA A 19 4.71 -26.93 -2.44
C ALA A 19 3.27 -26.39 -2.47
N TYR A 20 3.11 -25.07 -2.36
CA TYR A 20 1.83 -24.41 -2.57
C TYR A 20 1.50 -24.42 -4.07
N LYS A 21 0.41 -25.10 -4.43
CA LYS A 21 -0.02 -25.31 -5.82
C LYS A 21 -1.15 -24.36 -6.18
N VAL A 22 -0.94 -23.56 -7.23
CA VAL A 22 -1.97 -22.71 -7.84
C VAL A 22 -2.31 -23.24 -9.23
N SER A 23 -3.59 -23.53 -9.43
CA SER A 23 -4.14 -24.10 -10.66
C SER A 23 -4.74 -23.00 -11.53
N ASN A 24 -4.02 -22.56 -12.57
CA ASN A 24 -4.58 -21.65 -13.58
C ASN A 24 -5.07 -22.49 -14.77
N GLY A 25 -6.19 -23.18 -14.59
CA GLY A 25 -6.80 -24.05 -15.59
C GLY A 25 -5.95 -25.28 -15.92
N LYS A 26 -5.23 -25.26 -17.06
CA LYS A 26 -4.42 -26.38 -17.55
C LYS A 26 -3.00 -26.44 -16.98
N ILE A 27 -2.50 -25.34 -16.40
CA ILE A 27 -1.11 -25.24 -15.93
C ILE A 27 -1.09 -25.06 -14.41
N ASN A 28 -0.41 -25.98 -13.75
CA ASN A 28 -0.15 -25.90 -12.31
C ASN A 28 1.15 -25.13 -12.06
N SER A 29 1.06 -24.02 -11.32
CA SER A 29 2.21 -23.26 -10.84
C SER A 29 2.48 -23.63 -9.38
N TYR A 30 3.75 -23.89 -9.04
CA TYR A 30 4.16 -24.25 -7.68
C TYR A 30 4.99 -23.12 -7.06
N TYR A 31 4.77 -22.88 -5.77
CA TYR A 31 5.44 -21.85 -4.96
C TYR A 31 5.91 -22.48 -3.64
N CYS A 32 6.92 -21.91 -2.98
CA CYS A 32 7.38 -22.45 -1.69
C CYS A 32 6.35 -22.19 -0.59
N THR A 33 5.77 -21.00 -0.55
CA THR A 33 4.78 -20.60 0.45
C THR A 33 3.62 -19.84 -0.17
N LYS A 34 2.50 -19.76 0.56
CA LYS A 34 1.36 -18.92 0.19
C LYS A 34 1.73 -17.43 0.20
N GLU A 35 2.56 -17.01 1.15
CA GLU A 35 3.03 -15.63 1.30
C GLU A 35 3.86 -15.16 0.10
N GLU A 36 4.73 -16.02 -0.44
CA GLU A 36 5.49 -15.72 -1.66
C GLU A 36 4.56 -15.52 -2.87
N TYR A 37 3.52 -16.36 -2.97
CA TYR A 37 2.53 -16.24 -4.03
C TYR A 37 1.75 -14.93 -3.90
N ASP A 38 1.22 -14.63 -2.71
CA ASP A 38 0.42 -13.43 -2.46
C ASP A 38 1.25 -12.16 -2.70
N SER A 39 2.52 -12.14 -2.27
CA SER A 39 3.45 -11.04 -2.50
C SER A 39 3.74 -10.83 -3.99
N ASN A 40 3.97 -11.91 -4.74
CA ASN A 40 4.25 -11.84 -6.17
C ASN A 40 3.01 -11.41 -6.98
N ILE A 41 1.81 -11.87 -6.61
CA ILE A 41 0.57 -11.40 -7.24
C ILE A 41 0.34 -9.91 -6.94
N LYS A 42 0.59 -9.49 -5.70
CA LYS A 42 0.47 -8.09 -5.32
C LYS A 42 1.44 -7.21 -6.11
N GLU A 43 2.69 -7.64 -6.26
CA GLU A 43 3.69 -6.88 -7.04
C GLU A 43 3.29 -6.76 -8.52
N LEU A 44 2.75 -7.83 -9.12
CA LEU A 44 2.23 -7.79 -10.49
C LEU A 44 1.04 -6.83 -10.62
N GLN A 45 0.13 -6.82 -9.64
CA GLN A 45 -0.99 -5.88 -9.61
C GLN A 45 -0.51 -4.44 -9.46
N ASP A 46 0.46 -4.18 -8.58
CA ASP A 46 1.03 -2.85 -8.37
C ASP A 46 1.80 -2.38 -9.61
N GLN A 47 2.48 -3.28 -10.31
CA GLN A 47 3.11 -3.01 -11.59
C GLN A 47 2.09 -2.62 -12.66
N GLU A 48 1.01 -3.39 -12.80
CA GLU A 48 -0.03 -3.13 -13.79
C GLU A 48 -0.72 -1.78 -13.50
N LYS A 49 -1.09 -1.52 -12.25
CA LYS A 49 -1.65 -0.24 -11.81
C LYS A 49 -0.71 0.92 -12.13
N CYS A 50 0.57 0.80 -11.77
CA CYS A 50 1.56 1.82 -12.08
C CYS A 50 1.61 2.13 -13.59
N PHE A 51 1.64 1.12 -14.45
CA PHE A 51 1.69 1.35 -15.90
C PHE A 51 0.39 1.96 -16.46
N GLN A 52 -0.76 1.54 -15.94
CA GLN A 52 -2.05 2.13 -16.30
C GLN A 52 -2.18 3.59 -15.85
N THR A 53 -1.70 3.92 -14.65
CA THR A 53 -1.69 5.29 -14.13
C THR A 53 -0.79 6.18 -14.98
N VAL A 54 0.40 5.69 -15.36
CA VAL A 54 1.33 6.42 -16.24
C VAL A 54 0.73 6.65 -17.63
N SER A 55 0.08 5.65 -18.24
CA SER A 55 -0.54 5.82 -19.56
C SER A 55 -1.69 6.84 -19.52
N LYS A 56 -2.47 6.85 -18.43
CA LYS A 56 -3.53 7.85 -18.22
C LYS A 56 -2.97 9.27 -18.14
N ILE A 57 -1.94 9.51 -17.34
CA ILE A 57 -1.31 10.84 -17.18
C ILE A 57 -0.71 11.32 -18.50
N LEU A 58 -0.14 10.42 -19.29
CA LEU A 58 0.42 10.75 -20.59
C LEU A 58 -0.64 10.95 -21.69
N ASN A 59 -1.91 10.65 -21.41
CA ASN A 59 -3.00 10.57 -22.40
C ASN A 59 -2.69 9.66 -23.59
N GLU A 60 -1.94 8.58 -23.35
CA GLU A 60 -1.56 7.60 -24.36
C GLU A 60 -2.34 6.29 -24.15
N PRO A 61 -2.77 5.59 -25.22
CA PRO A 61 -3.51 4.33 -25.10
C PRO A 61 -2.69 3.20 -24.45
N PHE A 62 -1.36 3.32 -24.46
CA PHE A 62 -0.46 2.35 -23.85
C PHE A 62 0.81 3.04 -23.32
N THR A 63 1.41 2.46 -22.28
CA THR A 63 2.70 2.94 -21.80
C THR A 63 3.77 2.70 -22.86
N ILE A 64 4.40 3.77 -23.33
CA ILE A 64 5.47 3.74 -24.33
C ILE A 64 6.59 2.78 -23.87
N PRO A 65 7.13 1.89 -24.73
CA PRO A 65 8.16 0.92 -24.33
C PRO A 65 9.38 1.56 -23.65
N MET A 66 9.78 2.74 -24.11
CA MET A 66 10.87 3.50 -23.50
C MET A 66 10.54 3.93 -22.06
N MET A 67 9.32 4.39 -21.81
CA MET A 67 8.85 4.75 -20.47
C MET A 67 8.83 3.52 -19.55
N LYS A 68 8.38 2.35 -20.06
CA LYS A 68 8.45 1.08 -19.31
C LYS A 68 9.89 0.74 -18.90
N ASN A 69 10.84 0.89 -19.81
CA ASN A 69 12.26 0.63 -19.52
C ASN A 69 12.81 1.57 -18.43
N GLU A 70 12.46 2.86 -18.48
CA GLU A 70 12.88 3.82 -17.45
C GLU A 70 12.21 3.54 -16.09
N ILE A 71 10.92 3.23 -16.06
CA ILE A 71 10.22 2.82 -14.83
C ILE A 71 10.86 1.56 -14.23
N ASN A 72 11.19 0.57 -15.04
CA ASN A 72 11.86 -0.65 -14.59
C ASN A 72 13.27 -0.37 -14.03
N LYS A 73 13.97 0.67 -14.50
CA LYS A 73 15.25 1.10 -13.89
C LYS A 73 15.03 1.71 -12.51
N ILE A 74 14.01 2.54 -12.36
CA ILE A 74 13.64 3.15 -11.08
C ILE A 74 13.17 2.06 -10.09
N HIS A 75 12.44 1.08 -10.59
CA HIS A 75 11.90 -0.02 -9.78
C HIS A 75 12.97 -0.83 -9.03
N LYS A 76 14.20 -0.88 -9.55
CA LYS A 76 15.33 -1.51 -8.85
C LYS A 76 15.60 -0.92 -7.46
N TYR A 77 15.19 0.33 -7.22
CA TYR A 77 15.42 1.06 -5.97
C TYR A 77 14.13 1.41 -5.23
N TYR A 78 12.99 1.47 -5.93
CA TYR A 78 11.71 1.92 -5.40
C TYR A 78 10.59 0.94 -5.76
N SER A 79 9.67 0.67 -4.84
CA SER A 79 8.48 -0.12 -5.10
C SER A 79 7.56 0.55 -6.13
N PHE A 80 6.82 -0.23 -6.94
CA PHE A 80 5.86 0.29 -7.92
C PHE A 80 4.83 1.25 -7.30
N ILE A 81 4.37 0.98 -6.08
CA ILE A 81 3.43 1.85 -5.34
C ILE A 81 4.00 3.28 -5.18
N VAL A 82 5.27 3.40 -4.82
CA VAL A 82 5.90 4.71 -4.63
C VAL A 82 6.07 5.41 -5.96
N ILE A 83 6.48 4.67 -7.00
CA ILE A 83 6.60 5.21 -8.36
C ILE A 83 5.26 5.79 -8.81
N GLU A 84 4.19 4.99 -8.72
CA GLU A 84 2.82 5.41 -9.04
C GLU A 84 2.42 6.69 -8.29
N ARG A 85 2.64 6.72 -6.97
CA ARG A 85 2.36 7.92 -6.15
C ARG A 85 3.13 9.13 -6.62
N THR A 86 4.41 8.99 -6.99
CA THR A 86 5.16 10.11 -7.58
C THR A 86 4.55 10.62 -8.88
N PHE A 87 4.03 9.74 -9.72
CA PHE A 87 3.38 10.17 -10.96
C PHE A 87 2.09 10.94 -10.66
N LEU A 88 1.30 10.50 -9.68
CA LEU A 88 0.08 11.19 -9.23
C LEU A 88 0.38 12.54 -8.57
N ASP A 89 1.30 12.59 -7.61
CA ASP A 89 1.67 13.82 -6.87
C ASP A 89 2.20 14.92 -7.80
N PHE A 90 2.75 14.55 -8.95
CA PHE A 90 3.36 15.46 -9.91
C PHE A 90 2.62 15.49 -11.26
N GLU A 91 1.41 14.96 -11.32
CA GLU A 91 0.58 14.91 -12.53
C GLU A 91 0.43 16.31 -13.16
N ASP A 92 0.08 17.32 -12.36
CA ASP A 92 -0.08 18.70 -12.84
C ASP A 92 1.17 19.25 -13.51
N LYS A 93 2.35 18.96 -12.93
CA LYS A 93 3.63 19.41 -13.51
C LYS A 93 3.94 18.66 -14.80
N ILE A 94 3.62 17.36 -14.85
CA ILE A 94 3.79 16.53 -16.06
C ILE A 94 2.88 17.06 -17.17
N ASN A 95 1.59 17.26 -16.88
CA ASN A 95 0.60 17.80 -17.82
C ASN A 95 0.98 19.20 -18.32
N TRP A 96 1.40 20.08 -17.41
CA TRP A 96 1.91 21.41 -17.78
C TRP A 96 3.12 21.31 -18.72
N CYS A 97 4.04 20.38 -18.47
CA CYS A 97 5.21 20.18 -19.33
C CYS A 97 4.84 19.60 -20.70
N LEU A 98 3.87 18.67 -20.77
CA LEU A 98 3.40 18.10 -22.02
C LEU A 98 2.74 19.15 -22.92
N ASN A 99 1.96 20.06 -22.33
CA ASN A 99 1.21 21.07 -23.08
C ASN A 99 2.06 22.30 -23.47
N ASN A 100 2.98 22.73 -22.60
CA ASN A 100 3.70 24.00 -22.79
C ASN A 100 5.11 23.85 -23.38
N LYS A 101 5.77 22.70 -23.18
CA LYS A 101 7.11 22.49 -23.76
C LYS A 101 7.00 21.85 -25.12
N GLN A 102 7.43 22.57 -26.16
CA GLN A 102 7.64 21.99 -27.49
C GLN A 102 8.82 21.01 -27.45
N MET A 103 8.53 19.75 -27.13
CA MET A 103 9.53 18.69 -27.14
C MET A 103 9.63 18.10 -28.54
N LYS A 104 10.83 18.16 -29.12
CA LYS A 104 11.12 17.74 -30.51
C LYS A 104 10.95 16.23 -30.75
N SER A 105 10.99 15.41 -29.69
CA SER A 105 10.96 13.94 -29.79
C SER A 105 10.32 13.31 -28.55
N GLU A 106 9.67 12.16 -28.72
CA GLU A 106 9.15 11.31 -27.63
C GLU A 106 10.24 10.87 -26.65
N TYR A 107 11.47 10.69 -27.13
CA TYR A 107 12.63 10.40 -26.29
C TYR A 107 12.87 11.54 -25.28
N ALA A 108 12.82 12.78 -25.77
CA ALA A 108 13.02 13.97 -24.93
C ALA A 108 11.87 14.11 -23.92
N LYS A 109 10.62 13.84 -24.34
CA LYS A 109 9.44 13.81 -23.43
C LYS A 109 9.63 12.81 -22.31
N THR A 110 9.94 11.56 -22.65
CA THR A 110 10.15 10.48 -21.69
C THR A 110 11.26 10.82 -20.70
N LYS A 111 12.42 11.25 -21.20
CA LYS A 111 13.57 11.60 -20.37
C LYS A 111 13.26 12.74 -19.41
N TYR A 112 12.53 13.76 -19.87
CA TYR A 112 12.18 14.89 -19.04
C TYR A 112 11.22 14.51 -17.91
N ILE A 113 10.17 13.72 -18.22
CA ILE A 113 9.22 13.21 -17.22
C ILE A 113 9.93 12.34 -16.18
N VAL A 114 10.78 11.42 -16.64
CA VAL A 114 11.60 10.57 -15.77
C VAL A 114 12.51 11.41 -14.87
N THR A 115 13.04 12.54 -15.37
CA THR A 115 13.86 13.45 -14.56
C THR A 115 13.04 14.14 -13.46
N ILE A 116 11.81 14.58 -13.76
CA ILE A 116 10.90 15.13 -12.73
C ILE A 116 10.70 14.09 -11.63
N ILE A 117 10.44 12.84 -12.00
CA ILE A 117 10.14 11.77 -11.05
C ILE A 117 11.38 11.43 -10.23
N ALA A 118 12.52 11.20 -10.89
CA ALA A 118 13.78 10.86 -10.22
C ALA A 118 14.19 11.92 -9.19
N ASN A 119 13.92 13.20 -9.46
CA ASN A 119 14.23 14.28 -8.53
C ASN A 119 13.29 14.33 -7.31
N ASN A 120 12.05 13.89 -7.47
CA ASN A 120 11.02 14.01 -6.42
C ASN A 120 10.72 12.69 -5.68
N ILE A 121 11.14 11.54 -6.22
CA ILE A 121 10.80 10.22 -5.69
C ILE A 121 11.29 9.99 -4.27
N ASN A 122 12.44 10.55 -3.89
CA ASN A 122 12.94 10.49 -2.52
C ASN A 122 12.02 11.16 -1.51
N SER A 123 11.42 12.29 -1.88
CA SER A 123 10.48 13.01 -1.02
C SER A 123 9.20 12.17 -0.80
N VAL A 124 8.66 11.61 -1.88
CA VAL A 124 7.46 10.75 -1.83
C VAL A 124 7.73 9.45 -1.06
N GLN A 125 8.89 8.82 -1.27
CA GLN A 125 9.34 7.64 -0.51
C GLN A 125 9.35 7.92 0.99
N ASN A 126 9.86 9.08 1.41
CA ASN A 126 9.93 9.44 2.83
C ASN A 126 8.53 9.69 3.41
N LYS A 127 7.66 10.39 2.68
CA LYS A 127 6.25 10.57 3.07
C LYS A 127 5.54 9.23 3.22
N TYR A 128 5.70 8.33 2.25
CA TYR A 128 5.08 7.01 2.28
C TYR A 128 5.54 6.18 3.48
N LYS A 129 6.84 6.21 3.81
CA LYS A 129 7.36 5.56 5.01
C LYS A 129 6.79 6.15 6.30
N GLN A 130 6.58 7.46 6.33
CA GLN A 130 6.00 8.13 7.49
C GLN A 130 4.52 7.75 7.67
N GLU A 131 3.73 7.77 6.60
CA GLU A 131 2.34 7.31 6.61
C GLU A 131 2.21 5.87 7.12
N GLN A 132 3.09 4.97 6.67
CA GLN A 132 3.08 3.59 7.17
C GLN A 132 3.34 3.50 8.67
N LYS A 133 4.27 4.31 9.20
CA LYS A 133 4.53 4.38 10.65
C LYS A 133 3.34 4.94 11.42
N ASP A 134 2.70 5.96 10.88
CA ASP A 134 1.56 6.60 11.55
C ASP A 134 0.32 5.69 11.53
N MET A 135 0.10 4.96 10.44
CA MET A 135 -0.91 3.88 10.39
C MET A 135 -0.62 2.78 11.41
N ALA A 136 0.64 2.31 11.50
CA ALA A 136 1.02 1.29 12.49
C ALA A 136 0.70 1.74 13.93
N LYS A 137 1.04 2.99 14.28
CA LYS A 137 0.72 3.57 15.59
C LYS A 137 -0.79 3.65 15.86
N LEU A 138 -1.61 3.93 14.85
CA LEU A 138 -3.07 3.97 15.00
C LEU A 138 -3.64 2.57 15.32
N PHE A 139 -3.13 1.53 14.65
CA PHE A 139 -3.53 0.14 14.94
C PHE A 139 -3.02 -0.37 16.30
N GLU A 140 -1.87 0.12 16.77
CA GLU A 140 -1.38 -0.18 18.11
C GLU A 140 -2.22 0.52 19.18
N LYS A 141 -2.58 1.79 18.99
CA LYS A 141 -3.48 2.52 19.90
C LYS A 141 -4.86 1.90 19.97
N SER A 142 -5.46 1.54 18.82
CA SER A 142 -6.80 0.94 18.82
C SER A 142 -6.88 -0.40 19.52
N LYS A 143 -5.80 -1.17 19.62
CA LYS A 143 -5.77 -2.41 20.44
C LYS A 143 -5.77 -2.13 21.94
N ILE A 144 -5.24 -0.99 22.37
CA ILE A 144 -5.18 -0.61 23.79
C ILE A 144 -6.56 -0.09 24.25
N ASP A 145 -7.25 0.67 23.40
CA ASP A 145 -8.55 1.29 23.74
C ASP A 145 -9.74 0.31 23.79
N ILE A 146 -9.60 -0.94 23.31
CA ILE A 146 -10.68 -1.96 23.35
C ILE A 146 -10.76 -2.68 24.71
N VAL A 147 -9.78 -2.50 25.60
CA VAL A 147 -9.68 -3.27 26.86
C VAL A 147 -10.39 -2.59 28.04
N ASP A 148 -10.86 -1.35 27.91
CA ASP A 148 -11.34 -0.55 29.06
C ASP A 148 -12.81 -0.07 28.95
N VAL A 149 -13.74 -0.98 28.66
CA VAL A 149 -15.20 -0.66 28.70
C VAL A 149 -15.99 -1.52 29.71
N ASP A 150 -15.42 -2.60 30.26
CA ASP A 150 -16.17 -3.57 31.09
C ASP A 150 -15.91 -3.53 32.61
N ILE A 151 -15.17 -2.55 33.16
CA ILE A 151 -14.81 -2.54 34.61
C ILE A 151 -15.62 -1.52 35.46
N MET A 152 -16.49 -0.70 34.88
CA MET A 152 -17.17 0.37 35.66
C MET A 152 -18.62 0.09 36.09
N ASN A 153 -19.08 -1.16 36.11
CA ASN A 153 -20.49 -1.44 36.46
C ASN A 153 -20.71 -2.51 37.55
N ILE A 154 -19.83 -2.54 38.56
CA ILE A 154 -20.10 -3.27 39.81
C ILE A 154 -19.59 -2.43 40.98
N HIS A 155 -20.33 -1.39 41.37
CA HIS A 155 -20.40 -0.85 42.74
C HIS A 155 -21.40 0.30 42.73
N GLU A 156 -22.69 -0.01 42.87
CA GLU A 156 -23.68 0.86 43.55
C GLU A 156 -25.02 0.13 43.61
N GLU A 157 -25.08 -0.95 44.39
CA GLU A 157 -26.36 -1.38 44.93
C GLU A 157 -26.79 -0.39 46.02
N GLN A 158 -27.75 0.42 45.61
CA GLN A 158 -28.53 1.38 46.35
C GLN A 158 -29.04 0.80 47.68
N LYS A 159 -28.54 1.31 48.82
CA LYS A 159 -29.31 1.35 50.06
C LYS A 159 -30.03 2.69 50.17
N LEU A 160 -31.18 2.79 49.51
CA LEU A 160 -32.18 3.81 49.80
C LEU A 160 -33.06 3.32 50.97
N LYS A 161 -33.13 4.11 52.07
CA LYS A 161 -34.37 4.43 52.81
C LYS A 161 -34.19 5.43 53.97
N THR A 162 -34.68 6.65 53.73
CA THR A 162 -35.54 7.52 54.57
C THR A 162 -35.09 8.08 55.93
N LYS A 163 -35.04 9.43 56.04
CA LYS A 163 -35.89 10.28 56.92
C LYS A 163 -35.74 11.79 56.58
N ARG A 164 -36.77 12.57 56.96
CA ARG A 164 -37.25 13.88 56.43
C ARG A 164 -36.38 15.09 56.79
N PRO A 165 -36.50 16.24 56.07
CA PRO A 165 -35.83 17.48 56.47
C PRO A 165 -36.49 18.07 57.72
N ASP A 166 -35.67 18.35 58.74
CA ASP A 166 -36.05 19.10 59.94
C ASP A 166 -35.86 20.60 59.64
N ILE A 167 -36.90 21.42 59.87
CA ILE A 167 -36.92 22.87 59.59
C ILE A 167 -36.35 23.69 60.77
N SER A 168 -35.91 23.02 61.82
CA SER A 168 -35.44 23.63 63.07
C SER A 168 -34.07 24.31 62.99
N ASP A 169 -33.31 24.19 61.90
CA ASP A 169 -32.02 24.87 61.72
C ASP A 169 -32.10 26.25 61.04
N PHE A 170 -33.31 26.75 60.75
CA PHE A 170 -33.51 28.05 60.10
C PHE A 170 -34.03 29.16 61.02
N LEU A 171 -34.21 28.90 62.31
CA LEU A 171 -34.61 29.90 63.30
C LEU A 171 -33.87 29.69 64.64
N ASP A 172 -32.64 30.18 64.70
CA ASP A 172 -32.05 30.89 65.86
C ASP A 172 -30.87 31.78 65.38
#